data_AF-A0A2M6U933-F1
#
_entry.id   AF-A0A2M6U933-F1
#
_cell.length_a   1.000
_cell.length_b   1.000
_cell.length_c   1.000
_cell.angle_alpha   90.00
_cell.angle_beta   90.00
_cell.angle_gamma   90.00
#
_symmetry.space_group_name_H-M   'P 1'
#
loop_
_entity.id
_entity.type
_entity.pdbx_description
1 polymer ?
#
loop_
_entity_poly.entity_id
_entity_poly.type
_entity_poly.pdbx_seq_one_letter_code
_entity_poly.pdbx_strand_id
1 'polypeptide(L)'
;MSKSGPIFKPGPISAKPLGILLNDVFAEAYAKQGFAARELVTRWAQIAGPEIAAHAEPLKMQWPRPVEGQPQEPATLVLRVEGPMALEIQHSADVILERVNRFFGWSAVGKLAFRQAPLSRPQARKRPSPPDPKSVAKVAESLGAIEDEELKTALARLGAAIKRN
;
A
#
# COMPACT_ATOMS: atom_id res chain seq x y z
N MET A 1 -30.07 66.56 -20.14
CA MET A 1 -29.30 65.50 -20.81
C MET A 1 -27.84 65.75 -20.43
N SER A 2 -27.01 64.88 -19.84
CA SER A 2 -27.01 63.43 -19.66
C SER A 2 -26.14 63.11 -18.42
N LYS A 3 -26.52 62.16 -17.55
CA LYS A 3 -25.67 61.71 -16.43
C LYS A 3 -24.82 60.52 -16.90
N SER A 4 -23.49 60.66 -16.90
CA SER A 4 -22.57 59.54 -17.15
C SER A 4 -22.58 58.56 -15.98
N GLY A 5 -22.84 57.28 -16.26
CA GLY A 5 -22.74 56.19 -15.28
C GLY A 5 -21.28 55.79 -14.99
N PRO A 6 -21.00 55.15 -13.84
CA PRO A 6 -19.64 54.81 -13.43
C PRO A 6 -19.07 53.65 -14.27
N ILE A 7 -17.83 53.81 -14.72
CA ILE A 7 -17.07 52.82 -15.48
C ILE A 7 -16.53 51.76 -14.49
N PHE A 8 -17.00 50.51 -14.62
CA PHE A 8 -16.46 49.38 -13.89
C PHE A 8 -15.07 49.01 -14.46
N LYS A 9 -14.00 49.27 -13.70
CA LYS A 9 -12.66 48.77 -14.05
C LYS A 9 -12.53 47.32 -13.56
N PRO A 10 -12.20 46.33 -14.43
CA PRO A 10 -11.97 44.97 -13.98
C PRO A 10 -10.74 44.91 -13.06
N GLY A 11 -10.87 44.23 -11.91
CA GLY A 11 -9.79 44.07 -10.95
C GLY A 11 -8.60 43.29 -11.53
N PRO A 12 -7.39 43.42 -10.96
CA PRO A 12 -6.18 42.81 -11.49
C PRO A 12 -6.31 41.29 -11.50
N ILE A 13 -6.11 40.69 -12.67
CA ILE A 13 -6.05 39.24 -12.84
C ILE A 13 -4.72 38.78 -12.22
N SER A 14 -4.77 38.29 -10.99
CA SER A 14 -3.62 37.62 -10.37
C SER A 14 -3.41 36.29 -11.08
N ALA A 15 -2.37 36.20 -11.92
CA ALA A 15 -1.95 34.93 -12.51
C ALA A 15 -1.57 33.98 -11.38
N LYS A 16 -2.26 32.84 -11.28
CA LYS A 16 -1.87 31.77 -10.36
C LYS A 16 -0.50 31.26 -10.80
N PRO A 17 0.47 31.05 -9.88
CA PRO A 17 1.74 30.44 -10.20
C PRO A 17 1.52 29.11 -10.95
N LEU A 18 2.26 28.90 -12.04
CA LEU A 18 2.12 27.72 -12.89
C LEU A 18 2.23 26.42 -12.07
N GLY A 19 3.13 26.39 -11.08
CA GLY A 19 3.29 25.24 -10.18
C GLY A 19 2.04 24.87 -9.38
N ILE A 20 1.14 25.82 -9.08
CA ILE A 20 -0.13 25.52 -8.40
C ILE A 20 -1.14 24.88 -9.36
N LEU A 21 -1.14 25.30 -10.63
CA LEU A 21 -2.03 24.75 -11.66
C LEU A 21 -1.57 23.37 -12.14
N LEU A 22 -0.26 23.09 -12.07
CA LEU A 22 0.29 21.80 -12.45
C LEU A 22 0.13 20.72 -11.38
N ASN A 23 -0.12 21.09 -10.11
CA ASN A 23 -0.32 20.10 -9.03
C ASN A 23 -1.46 19.14 -9.33
N ASP A 24 -2.57 19.64 -9.89
CA ASP A 24 -3.73 18.81 -10.23
C ASP A 24 -3.43 17.85 -11.39
N VAL A 25 -2.55 18.24 -12.30
CA VAL A 25 -2.08 17.40 -13.43
C VAL A 25 -1.14 16.31 -12.93
N PHE A 26 -0.24 16.64 -12.00
CA PHE A 26 0.69 15.67 -11.43
C PHE A 26 0.03 14.74 -10.40
N ALA A 27 -1.09 15.14 -9.79
CA ALA A 27 -1.79 14.35 -8.79
C ALA A 27 -2.17 12.95 -9.31
N GLU A 28 -2.62 12.83 -10.56
CA GLU A 28 -2.97 11.54 -11.17
C GLU A 28 -1.74 10.65 -11.37
N ALA A 29 -0.63 11.22 -11.83
CA ALA A 29 0.63 10.49 -11.99
C ALA A 29 1.18 10.01 -10.65
N TYR A 30 1.18 10.88 -9.62
CA TYR A 30 1.60 10.51 -8.27
C TYR A 30 0.66 9.48 -7.62
N ALA A 31 -0.65 9.57 -7.87
CA ALA A 31 -1.61 8.57 -7.42
C ALA A 31 -1.31 7.20 -8.06
N LYS A 32 -1.03 7.16 -9.37
CA LYS A 32 -0.62 5.93 -10.07
C LYS A 32 0.68 5.36 -9.52
N GLN A 33 1.70 6.20 -9.28
CA GLN A 33 2.97 5.78 -8.68
C GLN A 33 2.79 5.23 -7.25
N GLY A 34 1.97 5.90 -6.43
CA GLY A 34 1.67 5.47 -5.05
C GLY A 34 0.86 4.17 -5.01
N PHE A 35 -0.11 4.01 -5.92
CA PHE A 35 -0.88 2.78 -6.07
C PHE A 35 0.02 1.61 -6.53
N ALA A 36 0.86 1.84 -7.54
CA ALA A 36 1.82 0.85 -8.03
C ALA A 36 2.75 0.35 -6.92
N ALA A 37 3.29 1.27 -6.10
CA ALA A 37 4.14 0.91 -4.97
C ALA A 37 3.39 0.07 -3.92
N ARG A 38 2.11 0.36 -3.66
CA ARG A 38 1.29 -0.39 -2.70
C ARG A 38 0.94 -1.79 -3.18
N GLU A 39 0.48 -1.92 -4.42
CA GLU A 39 0.19 -3.23 -5.04
C GLU A 39 1.44 -4.12 -5.05
N LEU A 40 2.60 -3.56 -5.41
CA LEU A 40 3.87 -4.28 -5.43
C LEU A 40 4.21 -4.92 -4.08
N VAL A 41 4.05 -4.16 -2.98
CA VAL A 41 4.32 -4.67 -1.62
C VAL A 41 3.31 -5.74 -1.22
N THR A 42 2.02 -5.51 -1.47
CA THR A 42 0.95 -6.42 -1.03
C THR A 42 0.95 -7.75 -1.77
N ARG A 43 1.40 -7.76 -3.03
CA ARG A 43 1.35 -8.94 -3.92
C ARG A 43 2.74 -9.46 -4.31
N TRP A 44 3.78 -9.03 -3.60
CA TRP A 44 5.18 -9.32 -3.98
C TRP A 44 5.45 -10.81 -4.26
N ALA A 45 4.99 -11.72 -3.40
CA ALA A 45 5.19 -13.15 -3.58
C ALA A 45 4.53 -13.71 -4.86
N GLN A 46 3.42 -13.12 -5.31
CA GLN A 46 2.77 -13.50 -6.56
C GLN A 46 3.50 -12.94 -7.79
N ILE A 47 4.06 -11.73 -7.66
CA ILE A 47 4.75 -11.03 -8.74
C ILE A 47 6.14 -11.62 -8.95
N ALA A 48 6.95 -11.63 -7.89
CA ALA A 48 8.34 -12.08 -7.94
C ALA A 48 8.46 -13.61 -7.89
N GLY A 49 7.45 -14.31 -7.38
CA GLY A 49 7.49 -15.75 -7.13
C GLY A 49 8.01 -16.09 -5.72
N PRO A 50 7.67 -17.29 -5.20
CA PRO A 50 7.91 -17.66 -3.80
C PRO A 50 9.39 -17.71 -3.43
N GLU A 51 10.27 -18.19 -4.31
CA GLU A 51 11.71 -18.31 -4.05
C GLU A 51 12.38 -16.94 -3.87
N ILE A 52 12.09 -15.99 -4.78
CA ILE A 52 12.61 -14.63 -4.70
C ILE A 52 12.01 -13.91 -3.49
N ALA A 53 10.70 -14.05 -3.26
CA ALA A 53 10.02 -13.38 -2.17
C ALA A 53 10.38 -13.92 -0.78
N ALA A 54 10.94 -15.13 -0.69
CA ALA A 54 11.48 -15.66 0.56
C ALA A 54 12.74 -14.90 1.02
N HIS A 55 13.48 -14.28 0.11
CA HIS A 55 14.80 -13.70 0.38
C HIS A 55 14.95 -12.23 -0.02
N ALA A 56 13.97 -11.66 -0.72
CA ALA A 56 13.94 -10.26 -1.09
C ALA A 56 12.54 -9.67 -0.92
N GLU A 57 12.45 -8.40 -0.53
CA GLU A 57 11.19 -7.66 -0.42
C GLU A 57 11.32 -6.23 -0.98
N PRO A 58 10.26 -5.66 -1.56
CA PRO A 58 10.28 -4.30 -2.08
C PRO A 58 10.36 -3.30 -0.93
N LEU A 59 11.38 -2.43 -0.97
CA LEU A 59 11.59 -1.40 0.03
C LEU A 59 10.96 -0.07 -0.39
N LYS A 60 11.21 0.36 -1.63
CA LYS A 60 10.66 1.60 -2.20
C LYS A 60 10.85 1.64 -3.71
N MET A 61 10.00 2.42 -4.39
CA MET A 61 10.24 2.87 -5.76
C MET A 61 10.80 4.28 -5.75
N GLN A 62 11.90 4.50 -6.48
CA GLN A 62 12.50 5.80 -6.68
C GLN A 62 12.23 6.26 -8.10
N TRP A 63 11.32 7.21 -8.24
CA TRP A 63 11.02 7.84 -9.51
C TRP A 63 12.00 8.99 -9.77
N PRO A 64 12.57 9.09 -10.97
CA PRO A 64 13.33 10.26 -11.37
C PRO A 64 12.44 11.51 -11.32
N ARG A 65 13.06 12.67 -11.10
CA ARG A 65 12.31 13.94 -11.09
C ARG A 65 11.81 14.20 -12.52
N PRO A 66 10.52 14.54 -12.69
CA PRO A 66 10.01 14.91 -14.00
C PRO A 66 10.75 16.15 -14.50
N VAL A 67 11.19 16.10 -15.76
CA VAL A 67 11.80 17.23 -16.47
C VAL A 67 10.82 17.67 -17.54
N GLU A 68 10.53 18.98 -17.58
CA GLU A 68 9.55 19.53 -18.52
C GLU A 68 9.96 19.27 -19.97
N GLY A 69 9.00 18.79 -20.78
CA GLY A 69 9.24 18.44 -22.18
C GLY A 69 9.95 17.10 -22.42
N GLN A 70 10.29 16.34 -21.37
CA GLN A 70 10.88 15.01 -21.51
C GLN A 70 9.89 13.90 -21.15
N PRO A 71 9.99 12.72 -21.81
CA PRO A 71 9.23 11.55 -21.40
C PRO A 71 9.55 11.16 -19.96
N GLN A 72 8.56 10.63 -19.25
CA GLN A 72 8.78 10.11 -17.91
C GLN A 72 9.66 8.85 -17.97
N GLU A 73 10.77 8.87 -17.23
CA GLU A 73 11.66 7.74 -17.13
C GLU A 73 11.14 6.67 -16.13
N PRO A 74 11.45 5.38 -16.36
CA PRO A 74 11.11 4.31 -15.43
C PRO A 74 11.74 4.48 -14.04
N ALA A 75 11.08 3.93 -13.02
CA ALA A 75 11.59 3.96 -11.65
C ALA A 75 12.80 3.03 -11.43
N THR A 76 13.56 3.32 -10.38
CA THR A 76 14.42 2.32 -9.74
C THR A 76 13.67 1.64 -8.59
N LEU A 77 13.52 0.32 -8.65
CA LEU A 77 12.96 -0.47 -7.54
C LEU A 77 14.09 -0.87 -6.59
N VAL A 78 14.01 -0.39 -5.35
CA VAL A 78 14.94 -0.79 -4.30
C VAL A 78 14.38 -2.03 -3.61
N LEU A 79 15.12 -3.13 -3.67
CA LEU A 79 14.83 -4.36 -2.96
C LEU A 79 15.70 -4.47 -1.72
N ARG A 80 15.08 -4.81 -0.59
CA ARG A 80 15.80 -5.33 0.56
C ARG A 80 16.08 -6.81 0.30
N VAL A 81 17.30 -7.27 0.56
CA VAL A 81 17.70 -8.66 0.32
C VAL A 81 18.46 -9.22 1.52
N GLU A 82 18.21 -10.48 1.87
CA GLU A 82 19.03 -11.18 2.86
C GLU A 82 20.46 -11.34 2.34
N GLY A 83 21.45 -10.96 3.16
CA GLY A 83 22.86 -10.94 2.77
C GLY A 83 23.36 -12.22 2.08
N PRO A 84 23.11 -13.43 2.63
CA PRO A 84 23.54 -14.69 2.02
C PRO A 84 22.97 -14.96 0.62
N MET A 85 21.80 -14.40 0.30
CA MET A 85 21.09 -14.64 -0.95
C MET A 85 21.27 -13.51 -1.97
N ALA A 86 22.02 -12.46 -1.62
CA ALA A 86 22.13 -11.25 -2.43
C ALA A 86 22.67 -11.50 -3.85
N LEU A 87 23.63 -12.42 -4.01
CA LEU A 87 24.22 -12.74 -5.32
C LEU A 87 23.22 -13.46 -6.23
N GLU A 88 22.48 -14.43 -5.71
CA GLU A 88 21.48 -15.18 -6.47
C GLU A 88 20.32 -14.27 -6.94
N ILE A 89 19.88 -13.36 -6.06
CA ILE A 89 18.87 -12.35 -6.41
C ILE A 89 19.40 -11.39 -7.48
N GLN A 90 20.69 -11.01 -7.43
CA GLN A 90 21.31 -10.18 -8.47
C GLN A 90 21.35 -10.89 -9.82
N HIS A 91 21.69 -12.18 -9.87
CA HIS A 91 21.63 -12.96 -11.11
C HIS A 91 20.20 -13.09 -11.66
N SER A 92 19.20 -13.04 -10.78
CA SER A 92 17.78 -13.08 -11.16
C SER A 92 17.18 -11.69 -11.48
N ALA A 93 18.00 -10.63 -11.54
CA ALA A 93 17.52 -9.26 -11.67
C ALA A 93 16.64 -9.02 -12.91
N ASP A 94 17.04 -9.57 -14.07
CA ASP A 94 16.29 -9.40 -15.32
C ASP A 94 14.92 -10.09 -15.25
N VAL A 95 14.87 -11.28 -14.64
CA VAL A 95 13.62 -12.02 -14.41
C VAL A 95 12.69 -11.24 -13.48
N ILE A 96 13.24 -10.64 -12.42
CA ILE A 96 12.46 -9.79 -11.50
C ILE A 96 11.90 -8.57 -12.24
N LEU A 97 12.73 -7.87 -13.03
CA LEU A 97 12.29 -6.71 -13.81
C LEU A 97 11.17 -7.07 -14.79
N GLU A 98 11.32 -8.17 -15.52
CA GLU A 98 10.30 -8.66 -16.46
C GLU A 98 8.98 -8.95 -15.74
N ARG A 99 9.03 -9.69 -14.63
CA ARG A 99 7.83 -10.04 -13.84
C ARG A 99 7.13 -8.81 -13.28
N VAL A 100 7.89 -7.85 -12.75
CA VAL A 100 7.36 -6.61 -12.19
C VAL A 100 6.71 -5.75 -13.28
N ASN A 101 7.37 -5.56 -14.42
CA ASN A 101 6.80 -4.77 -15.52
C ASN A 101 5.62 -5.47 -16.20
N ARG A 102 5.64 -6.80 -16.29
CA ARG A 102 4.48 -7.60 -16.74
C ARG A 102 3.28 -7.40 -15.82
N PHE A 103 3.49 -7.41 -14.50
CA PHE A 103 2.43 -7.15 -13.54
C PHE A 103 1.80 -5.77 -13.72
N PHE A 104 2.63 -4.75 -13.95
CA PHE A 104 2.14 -3.40 -14.17
C PHE A 104 1.56 -3.16 -15.58
N GLY A 105 1.90 -3.98 -16.58
CA GLY A 105 1.43 -3.84 -17.96
C GLY A 105 2.15 -2.74 -18.77
N TRP A 106 3.24 -2.18 -18.23
CA TRP A 106 4.04 -1.10 -18.81
C TRP A 106 5.44 -1.09 -18.16
N SER A 107 6.39 -0.36 -18.74
CA SER A 107 7.78 -0.25 -18.26
C SER A 107 7.92 0.66 -17.04
N ALA A 108 7.31 0.27 -15.92
CA ALA A 108 7.31 1.04 -14.67
C ALA A 108 8.68 1.05 -13.97
N VAL A 109 9.48 -0.01 -14.12
CA VAL A 109 10.78 -0.17 -13.48
C VAL A 109 11.85 -0.41 -14.52
N GLY A 110 12.88 0.43 -14.53
CA GLY A 110 14.01 0.31 -15.45
C GLY A 110 15.24 -0.34 -14.81
N LYS A 111 15.33 -0.28 -13.48
CA LYS A 111 16.51 -0.76 -12.75
C LYS A 111 16.16 -1.28 -11.36
N LEU A 112 16.92 -2.28 -10.90
CA LEU A 112 16.91 -2.73 -9.52
C LEU A 112 18.11 -2.16 -8.75
N ALA A 113 17.88 -1.82 -7.49
CA ALA A 113 18.93 -1.53 -6.52
C ALA A 113 18.75 -2.43 -5.30
N PHE A 114 19.84 -2.94 -4.75
CA PHE A 114 19.79 -3.93 -3.66
C PHE A 114 20.34 -3.33 -2.37
N ARG A 115 19.57 -3.45 -1.30
CA ARG A 115 19.99 -3.10 0.07
C ARG A 115 20.04 -4.38 0.90
N GLN A 116 21.23 -4.81 1.29
CA GLN A 116 21.38 -5.94 2.19
C GLN A 116 20.94 -5.56 3.60
N ALA A 117 19.89 -6.21 4.09
CA ALA A 117 19.40 -6.07 5.46
C ALA A 117 18.45 -7.24 5.78
N PRO A 118 18.25 -7.60 7.06
CA PRO A 118 17.27 -8.62 7.45
C PRO A 118 15.86 -8.28 6.94
N LEU A 119 15.13 -9.27 6.44
CA LEU A 119 13.76 -9.08 5.97
C LEU A 119 12.79 -8.79 7.11
N SER A 120 11.74 -8.03 6.79
CA SER A 120 10.58 -7.88 7.65
C SER A 120 9.76 -9.16 7.62
N ARG A 121 10.09 -10.11 8.51
CA ARG A 121 9.30 -11.33 8.67
C ARG A 121 7.90 -10.96 9.15
N PRO A 122 6.82 -11.27 8.40
CA PRO A 122 5.47 -11.05 8.87
C PRO A 122 5.33 -11.81 10.19
N GLN A 123 5.06 -11.08 11.27
CA GLN A 123 4.81 -11.73 12.55
C GLN A 123 3.58 -12.61 12.34
N ALA A 124 3.73 -13.93 12.49
CA ALA A 124 2.61 -14.84 12.37
C ALA A 124 1.50 -14.30 13.26
N ARG A 125 0.36 -13.91 12.66
CA ARG A 125 -0.78 -13.41 13.42
C ARG A 125 -1.17 -14.54 14.37
N LYS A 126 -0.81 -14.40 15.64
CA LYS A 126 -1.18 -15.36 16.67
C LYS A 126 -2.71 -15.41 16.60
N ARG A 127 -3.25 -16.59 16.30
CA ARG A 127 -4.69 -16.79 16.39
C ARG A 127 -5.09 -16.38 17.81
N PRO A 128 -6.06 -15.47 17.97
CA PRO A 128 -6.49 -15.07 19.30
C PRO A 128 -6.88 -16.33 20.06
N SER A 129 -6.31 -16.52 21.26
CA SER A 129 -6.63 -17.67 22.09
C SER A 129 -8.15 -17.73 22.33
N PRO A 130 -8.74 -18.92 22.52
CA PRO A 130 -10.13 -19.02 22.92
C PRO A 130 -10.41 -18.16 24.18
N PRO A 131 -11.62 -17.60 24.33
CA PRO A 131 -12.00 -16.88 25.53
C PRO A 131 -11.95 -17.81 26.76
N ASP A 132 -11.60 -17.24 27.92
CA ASP A 132 -11.47 -17.98 29.18
C ASP A 132 -12.82 -18.63 29.57
N PRO A 133 -12.87 -19.92 29.94
CA PRO A 133 -14.10 -20.60 30.31
C PRO A 133 -14.96 -19.86 31.35
N LYS A 134 -14.34 -19.18 32.32
CA LYS A 134 -15.08 -18.41 33.34
C LYS A 134 -15.80 -17.21 32.73
N SER A 135 -15.16 -16.53 31.78
CA SER A 135 -15.77 -15.42 31.05
C SER A 135 -16.95 -15.87 30.18
N VAL A 136 -16.82 -17.05 29.55
CA VAL A 136 -17.90 -17.67 28.77
C VAL A 136 -19.09 -18.02 29.66
N ALA A 137 -18.84 -18.65 30.82
CA ALA A 137 -19.88 -18.98 31.79
C ALA A 137 -20.62 -17.73 32.30
N LYS A 138 -19.88 -16.67 32.65
CA LYS A 138 -20.46 -15.39 33.10
C LYS A 138 -21.31 -14.72 32.02
N VAL A 139 -20.94 -14.84 30.74
CA VAL A 139 -21.76 -14.34 29.63
C VAL A 139 -22.99 -15.22 29.45
N ALA A 140 -22.84 -16.54 29.54
CA ALA A 140 -23.95 -17.49 29.44
C ALA A 140 -25.04 -17.25 30.51
N GLU A 141 -24.65 -16.87 31.73
CA GLU A 141 -25.58 -16.47 32.81
C GLU A 141 -26.34 -15.17 32.49
N SER A 142 -25.76 -14.28 31.70
CA SER A 142 -26.38 -13.03 31.26
C SER A 142 -27.22 -13.16 29.99
N LEU A 143 -27.16 -14.32 29.32
CA LEU A 143 -28.03 -14.62 28.18
C LEU A 143 -29.42 -14.96 28.70
N GLY A 144 -30.46 -14.42 28.04
CA GLY A 144 -31.84 -14.76 28.36
C GLY A 144 -32.18 -16.23 28.07
N ALA A 145 -33.45 -16.58 28.17
CA ALA A 145 -33.93 -17.91 27.79
C ALA A 145 -33.72 -18.13 26.29
N ILE A 146 -32.73 -18.96 25.94
CA ILE A 146 -32.45 -19.43 24.59
C ILE A 146 -32.66 -20.94 24.63
N GLU A 147 -33.60 -21.45 23.83
CA GLU A 147 -33.98 -22.87 23.80
C GLU A 147 -32.91 -23.74 23.13
N ASP A 148 -32.20 -23.18 22.16
CA ASP A 148 -31.10 -23.85 21.46
C ASP A 148 -29.78 -23.71 22.25
N GLU A 149 -29.32 -24.82 22.82
CA GLU A 149 -28.09 -24.89 23.62
C GLU A 149 -26.82 -24.70 22.79
N GLU A 150 -26.82 -25.06 21.50
CA GLU A 150 -25.69 -24.82 20.60
C GLU A 150 -25.56 -23.32 20.29
N LEU A 151 -26.69 -22.67 20.02
CA LEU A 151 -26.77 -21.22 19.82
C LEU A 151 -26.37 -20.45 21.08
N LYS A 152 -26.88 -20.85 22.24
CA LYS A 152 -26.54 -20.25 23.53
C LYS A 152 -25.03 -20.34 23.82
N THR A 153 -24.44 -21.49 23.53
CA THR A 153 -23.00 -21.71 23.67
C THR A 153 -22.19 -20.85 22.69
N ALA A 154 -22.63 -20.74 21.44
CA ALA A 154 -21.98 -19.89 20.43
C ALA A 154 -22.03 -18.40 20.82
N LEU A 155 -23.18 -17.92 21.30
CA LEU A 155 -23.37 -16.54 21.76
C LEU A 155 -22.57 -16.23 23.02
N ALA A 156 -22.47 -17.17 23.95
CA ALA A 156 -21.64 -17.03 25.15
C ALA A 156 -20.15 -16.89 24.79
N ARG A 157 -19.66 -17.71 23.85
CA ARG A 157 -18.29 -17.62 23.33
C ARG A 157 -18.04 -16.29 22.62
N LEU A 158 -18.99 -15.84 21.80
CA LEU A 158 -18.90 -14.56 21.10
C LEU A 158 -18.87 -13.37 22.08
N GLY A 159 -19.80 -13.32 23.03
CA GLY A 159 -19.88 -12.25 24.01
C GLY A 159 -18.64 -12.19 24.91
N ALA A 160 -18.07 -13.34 25.27
CA ALA A 160 -16.80 -13.40 25.99
C ALA A 160 -15.60 -12.93 25.16
N ALA A 161 -15.60 -13.22 23.85
CA ALA A 161 -14.56 -12.75 22.93
C ALA A 161 -14.62 -11.24 22.69
N ILE A 162 -15.81 -10.65 22.58
CA ILE A 162 -15.99 -9.19 22.37
C ILE A 162 -15.58 -8.40 23.62
N LYS A 163 -15.93 -8.84 24.83
CA LYS A 163 -15.55 -8.15 26.09
C LYS A 163 -14.05 -8.14 26.39
N ARG A 164 -13.24 -8.89 25.63
CA ARG A 164 -11.78 -8.95 25.76
C ARG A 164 -11.06 -7.90 24.90
N ASN A 165 -11.70 -7.44 23.82
CA ASN A 165 -11.17 -6.40 22.92
C ASN A 165 -11.60 -5.01 23.38
#